data_AF-A0A2E5MUY6-F1
#
_entry.id   AF-A0A2E5MUY6-F1
#
_cell.length_a   1.000
_cell.length_b   1.000
_cell.length_c   1.000
_cell.angle_alpha   90.00
_cell.angle_beta   90.00
_cell.angle_gamma   90.00
#
_symmetry.space_group_name_H-M   'P 1'
#
loop_
_entity.id
_entity.type
_entity.pdbx_description
1 polymer ?
#
loop_
_entity_poly.entity_id
_entity_poly.type
_entity_poly.pdbx_seq_one_letter_code
_entity_poly.pdbx_strand_id
1 'polypeptide(L)'
;MKIVLKFFLLLLFAPASSYADLKPDVIDFESEITVASWLFPESPLYNGQEHNNSSIAFESELYAEWSKGDNIVFTPFFLFDSQDSSRSHFDIREAIYSWYGDDWETSIGIGQVFWGVT
;
A
#
# COMPACT_ATOMS: atom_id res chain seq x y z
N MET A 1 -26.50 4.69 33.05
CA MET A 1 -26.42 4.64 31.58
C MET A 1 -25.62 3.41 31.18
N LYS A 2 -26.28 2.38 30.64
CA LYS A 2 -25.63 1.15 30.17
C LYS A 2 -25.48 1.27 28.64
N ILE A 3 -24.26 1.46 28.17
CA ILE A 3 -23.94 1.40 26.74
C ILE A 3 -23.97 -0.08 26.36
N VAL A 4 -25.06 -0.49 25.73
CA VAL A 4 -25.14 -1.81 25.08
C VAL A 4 -24.82 -1.57 23.62
N LEU A 5 -23.53 -1.55 23.29
CA LEU A 5 -23.07 -1.70 21.91
C LEU A 5 -23.23 -3.18 21.58
N LYS A 6 -24.44 -3.57 21.14
CA LYS A 6 -24.67 -4.91 20.62
C LYS A 6 -23.78 -5.08 19.39
N PHE A 7 -22.84 -6.01 19.48
CA PHE A 7 -22.10 -6.62 18.38
C PHE A 7 -23.05 -6.86 17.20
N PHE A 8 -23.05 -5.95 16.22
CA PHE A 8 -23.66 -6.12 14.91
C PHE A 8 -22.56 -6.30 13.86
N LEU A 9 -21.56 -7.11 14.19
CA LEU A 9 -20.49 -7.49 13.28
C LEU A 9 -20.08 -8.95 13.53
N LEU A 10 -21.07 -9.84 13.47
CA LEU A 10 -20.80 -11.28 13.55
C LEU A 10 -21.84 -12.05 12.72
N LEU A 11 -22.04 -11.67 11.46
CA LEU A 11 -22.93 -12.45 10.56
C LEU A 11 -22.73 -12.17 9.06
N LEU A 12 -21.48 -12.01 8.61
CA LEU A 12 -21.15 -12.12 7.18
C LEU A 12 -20.01 -13.12 6.86
N PHE A 13 -19.37 -13.73 7.86
CA PHE A 13 -18.24 -14.65 7.64
C PHE A 13 -18.60 -16.15 7.59
N ALA A 14 -19.88 -16.51 7.66
CA ALA A 14 -20.28 -17.90 7.89
C ALA A 14 -20.70 -18.75 6.66
N PRO A 15 -20.79 -18.22 5.41
CA PRO A 15 -20.83 -19.12 4.25
C PRO A 15 -19.65 -18.94 3.27
N ALA A 16 -18.79 -17.93 3.42
CA ALA A 16 -17.67 -17.71 2.49
C ALA A 16 -16.53 -18.73 2.64
N SER A 17 -16.40 -19.35 3.82
CA SER A 17 -15.33 -20.29 4.15
C SER A 17 -15.50 -21.69 3.54
N SER A 18 -16.56 -21.97 2.78
CA SER A 18 -16.73 -23.24 2.05
C SER A 18 -16.47 -23.16 0.54
N TYR A 19 -16.32 -21.95 -0.04
CA TYR A 19 -16.10 -21.77 -1.48
C TYR A 19 -14.88 -20.93 -1.86
N ALA A 20 -14.25 -20.26 -0.90
CA ALA A 20 -13.02 -19.53 -1.16
C ALA A 20 -11.85 -20.51 -1.20
N ASP A 21 -11.28 -20.74 -2.38
CA ASP A 21 -9.91 -21.23 -2.44
C ASP A 21 -9.01 -20.16 -1.80
N LEU A 22 -8.47 -20.46 -0.63
CA LEU A 22 -7.64 -19.51 0.11
C LEU A 22 -6.21 -19.47 -0.44
N LYS A 23 -5.83 -20.45 -1.29
CA LYS A 23 -4.51 -20.51 -1.87
C LYS A 23 -4.57 -19.84 -3.25
N PRO A 24 -3.86 -18.73 -3.45
CA PRO A 24 -3.71 -18.17 -4.78
C PRO A 24 -2.87 -19.11 -5.67
N ASP A 25 -3.16 -19.09 -6.96
CA ASP A 25 -2.45 -19.87 -7.97
C ASP A 25 -1.12 -19.18 -8.35
N VAL A 26 -1.11 -17.84 -8.34
CA VAL A 26 0.08 -17.02 -8.57
C VAL A 26 0.31 -16.14 -7.35
N ILE A 27 1.57 -16.06 -6.91
CA ILE A 27 2.04 -15.07 -5.94
C ILE A 27 3.30 -14.45 -6.52
N ASP A 28 3.26 -13.14 -6.75
CA ASP A 28 4.42 -12.36 -7.16
C ASP A 28 4.76 -11.31 -6.09
N PHE A 29 6.06 -11.03 -5.99
CA PHE A 29 6.61 -10.09 -5.01
C PHE A 29 7.69 -9.26 -5.67
N GLU A 30 7.50 -7.95 -5.65
CA GLU A 30 8.47 -6.98 -6.12
C GLU A 30 8.82 -6.01 -5.00
N SER A 31 10.05 -5.49 -4.99
CA SER A 31 10.48 -4.54 -3.97
C SER A 31 11.55 -3.60 -4.49
N GLU A 32 11.46 -2.36 -4.04
CA GLU A 32 12.40 -1.30 -4.35
C GLU A 32 12.92 -0.67 -3.06
N ILE A 33 14.24 -0.44 -3.02
CA ILE A 33 14.89 0.36 -1.99
C ILE A 33 15.52 1.57 -2.68
N THR A 34 15.09 2.77 -2.27
CA THR A 34 15.67 4.02 -2.74
C THR A 34 16.53 4.64 -1.65
N VAL A 35 17.75 5.03 -1.98
CA VAL A 35 18.63 5.83 -1.12
C VAL A 35 18.89 7.17 -1.80
N ALA A 36 18.61 8.27 -1.12
CA ALA A 36 18.80 9.62 -1.64
C ALA A 36 19.60 10.49 -0.66
N SER A 37 20.37 11.44 -1.20
CA SER A 37 21.13 12.39 -0.40
C SER A 37 21.22 13.76 -1.09
N TRP A 38 21.13 14.82 -0.29
CA TRP A 38 21.27 16.22 -0.68
C TRP A 38 22.46 16.78 0.07
N LEU A 39 23.54 17.06 -0.67
CA LEU A 39 24.81 17.54 -0.12
C LEU A 39 25.06 18.98 -0.58
N PHE A 40 25.33 19.86 0.37
CA PHE A 40 25.56 21.28 0.13
C PHE A 40 27.00 21.64 0.52
N PRO A 41 27.79 22.20 -0.41
CA PRO A 41 29.19 22.54 -0.12
C PRO A 41 29.34 23.79 0.77
N GLU A 42 28.32 24.65 0.79
CA GLU A 42 28.32 25.89 1.56
C GLU A 42 27.75 25.67 2.97
N SER A 43 28.29 26.40 3.95
CA SER A 43 27.80 26.28 5.34
C SER A 43 26.37 26.79 5.50
N PRO A 44 25.60 26.30 6.48
CA PRO A 44 24.25 26.81 6.75
C PRO A 44 24.25 28.32 7.01
N LEU A 45 23.27 29.03 6.45
CA LEU A 45 23.19 30.50 6.47
C LEU A 45 22.74 31.04 7.84
N TYR A 46 22.06 30.22 8.65
CA TYR A 46 21.57 30.59 9.97
C TYR A 46 21.45 29.39 10.90
N ASN A 47 21.39 29.67 12.21
CA ASN A 47 21.22 28.64 13.23
C ASN A 47 19.86 27.93 13.08
N GLY A 48 19.89 26.60 13.00
CA GLY A 48 18.71 25.76 12.81
C GLY A 48 18.41 25.42 11.34
N GLN A 49 19.23 25.87 10.39
CA GLN A 49 19.20 25.34 9.03
C GLN A 49 20.00 24.03 8.98
N GLU A 50 19.33 22.94 8.57
CA GLU A 50 19.99 21.66 8.36
C GLU A 50 20.95 21.73 7.17
N HIS A 51 22.14 21.14 7.33
CA HIS A 51 23.22 21.30 6.37
C HIS A 51 23.10 20.32 5.20
N ASN A 52 23.05 19.02 5.47
CA ASN A 52 22.92 17.95 4.49
C ASN A 52 21.75 17.05 4.90
N ASN A 53 21.07 16.44 3.92
CA ASN A 53 19.99 15.51 4.19
C ASN A 53 20.21 14.19 3.46
N SER A 54 19.79 13.09 4.07
CA SER A 54 19.70 11.78 3.43
C SER A 54 18.38 11.11 3.79
N SER A 55 17.88 10.28 2.89
CA SER A 55 16.66 9.50 3.10
C SER A 55 16.79 8.11 2.53
N ILE A 56 16.09 7.16 3.13
CA ILE A 56 15.89 5.81 2.61
C ILE A 56 14.39 5.56 2.47
N ALA A 57 14.00 5.01 1.33
CA ALA A 57 12.64 4.57 1.07
C ALA A 57 12.63 3.06 0.80
N PHE A 58 11.55 2.40 1.21
CA PHE A 58 11.27 1.02 0.89
C PHE A 58 9.83 0.91 0.37
N GLU A 59 9.68 0.28 -0.78
CA GLU A 59 8.41 -0.02 -1.41
C GLU A 59 8.39 -1.49 -1.75
N SER A 60 7.26 -2.13 -1.56
CA SER A 60 7.10 -3.53 -1.90
C SER A 60 5.72 -3.75 -2.46
N GLU A 61 5.63 -4.47 -3.56
CA GLU A 61 4.37 -4.89 -4.17
C GLU A 61 4.19 -6.39 -3.93
N LEU A 62 3.02 -6.75 -3.41
CA LEU A 62 2.56 -8.12 -3.22
C LEU A 62 1.36 -8.34 -4.14
N TYR A 63 1.52 -9.24 -5.10
CA TYR A 63 0.47 -9.64 -6.03
C TYR A 63 0.04 -11.08 -5.76
N ALA A 64 -1.26 -11.33 -5.73
CA ALA A 64 -1.83 -12.67 -5.66
C ALA A 64 -3.01 -12.81 -6.60
N GLU A 65 -3.05 -13.90 -7.38
CA GLU A 65 -4.10 -14.19 -8.36
C GLU A 65 -4.65 -15.61 -8.14
N TRP A 66 -5.96 -15.76 -8.35
CA TRP A 66 -6.68 -17.03 -8.28
C TRP A 66 -7.17 -17.46 -9.67
N SER A 67 -7.50 -18.73 -9.83
CA SER A 67 -7.87 -19.40 -11.10
C SER A 67 -8.91 -18.72 -11.99
N LYS A 68 -9.72 -17.80 -11.46
CA LYS A 68 -10.72 -17.03 -12.22
C LYS A 68 -10.21 -15.66 -12.69
N GLY A 69 -8.95 -15.31 -12.41
CA GLY A 69 -8.34 -14.01 -12.71
C GLY A 69 -8.54 -12.97 -11.61
N ASP A 70 -9.36 -13.27 -10.60
CA ASP A 70 -9.50 -12.41 -9.42
C ASP A 70 -8.15 -12.23 -8.73
N ASN A 71 -7.83 -11.00 -8.33
CA ASN A 71 -6.51 -10.70 -7.77
C ASN A 71 -6.54 -9.67 -6.65
N ILE A 72 -5.46 -9.66 -5.87
CA ILE A 72 -5.15 -8.66 -4.86
C ILE A 72 -3.78 -8.06 -5.18
N VAL A 73 -3.69 -6.73 -5.14
CA VAL A 73 -2.42 -5.99 -5.09
C VAL A 73 -2.35 -5.29 -3.74
N PHE A 74 -1.22 -5.43 -3.05
CA PHE A 74 -0.92 -4.71 -1.82
C PHE A 74 0.49 -4.12 -1.86
N THR A 75 0.58 -2.80 -1.75
CA THR A 75 1.83 -2.06 -1.90
C THR A 75 2.10 -1.16 -0.68
N PRO A 76 2.72 -1.67 0.40
CA PRO A 76 3.18 -0.84 1.51
C PRO A 76 4.39 0.01 1.13
N PHE A 77 4.44 1.23 1.69
CA PHE A 77 5.53 2.17 1.47
C PHE A 77 6.03 2.79 2.77
N PHE A 78 7.35 2.92 2.90
CA PHE A 78 8.03 3.54 4.03
C PHE A 78 9.07 4.54 3.54
N LEU A 79 9.09 5.74 4.13
CA LEU A 79 10.16 6.72 3.95
C LEU A 79 10.72 7.12 5.31
N PHE A 80 12.04 7.09 5.44
CA PHE A 80 12.77 7.65 6.58
C PHE A 80 13.70 8.75 6.09
N ASP A 81 13.58 9.94 6.68
CA ASP A 81 14.36 11.12 6.33
C ASP A 81 15.18 11.58 7.55
N SER A 82 16.45 11.93 7.31
CA SER A 82 17.38 12.25 8.40
C SER A 82 17.13 13.62 9.03
N GLN A 83 16.52 14.56 8.30
CA GLN A 83 16.39 15.96 8.73
C GLN A 83 14.95 16.43 8.87
N ASP A 84 14.02 15.84 8.13
CA ASP A 84 12.62 16.24 8.13
C ASP A 84 11.72 15.10 8.61
N SER A 85 11.31 15.18 9.87
CA SER A 85 10.39 14.21 10.47
C SER A 85 9.01 14.21 9.83
N SER A 86 8.59 15.31 9.19
CA SER A 86 7.31 15.37 8.48
C SER A 86 7.35 14.63 7.14
N ARG A 87 8.55 14.48 6.54
CA ARG A 87 8.77 13.62 5.38
C ARG A 87 8.83 12.16 5.75
N SER A 88 9.19 11.78 6.97
CA SER A 88 9.19 10.37 7.37
C SER A 88 7.77 9.85 7.59
N HIS A 89 7.36 8.84 6.82
CA HIS A 89 6.00 8.31 6.89
C HIS A 89 5.91 6.85 6.46
N PHE A 90 4.77 6.24 6.80
CA PHE A 90 4.32 4.95 6.32
C PHE A 90 2.93 5.12 5.73
N ASP A 91 2.72 4.55 4.55
CA ASP A 91 1.42 4.51 3.90
C ASP A 91 1.22 3.22 3.09
N ILE A 92 0.03 3.12 2.50
CA ILE A 92 -0.37 2.05 1.60
C ILE A 92 -0.63 2.72 0.26
N ARG A 93 0.25 2.45 -0.71
CA ARG A 93 0.13 2.99 -2.08
C ARG A 93 -0.95 2.28 -2.87
N GLU A 94 -1.08 0.97 -2.65
CA GLU A 94 -2.14 0.16 -3.23
C GLU A 94 -2.63 -0.89 -2.24
N ALA A 95 -3.94 -1.08 -2.20
CA ALA A 95 -4.62 -2.16 -1.51
C ALA A 95 -5.96 -2.36 -2.22
N ILE A 96 -5.93 -3.11 -3.31
CA ILE A 96 -7.08 -3.31 -4.19
C ILE A 96 -7.33 -4.79 -4.38
N TYR A 97 -8.61 -5.17 -4.29
CA TYR A 97 -9.09 -6.46 -4.75
C TYR A 97 -9.87 -6.23 -6.03
N SER A 98 -9.52 -6.97 -7.08
CA SER A 98 -10.17 -6.92 -8.38
C SER A 98 -10.82 -8.26 -8.69
N TRP A 99 -12.09 -8.20 -9.09
CA TRP A 99 -12.89 -9.34 -9.50
C TRP A 99 -13.27 -9.20 -10.98
N TYR A 100 -13.10 -10.27 -11.75
CA TYR A 100 -13.37 -10.29 -13.19
C TYR A 100 -14.45 -11.32 -13.52
N GLY A 101 -15.62 -10.83 -13.89
CA GLY A 101 -16.73 -11.63 -14.41
C GLY A 101 -16.73 -11.69 -15.92
N ASP A 102 -17.70 -12.43 -16.47
CA ASP A 102 -17.81 -12.63 -17.93
C ASP A 102 -18.05 -11.31 -18.68
N ASP A 103 -18.92 -10.44 -18.14
CA ASP A 103 -19.36 -9.18 -18.79
C ASP A 103 -19.05 -7.91 -17.97
N TRP A 104 -18.51 -8.07 -16.76
CA TRP A 104 -18.25 -6.94 -15.84
C TRP A 104 -17.04 -7.21 -14.96
N GLU A 105 -16.33 -6.13 -14.64
CA GLU A 105 -15.23 -6.11 -13.68
C GLU A 105 -15.59 -5.20 -12.50
N THR A 106 -15.04 -5.48 -11.33
CA THR A 106 -15.18 -4.61 -10.17
C THR A 106 -13.93 -4.67 -9.32
N SER A 107 -13.46 -3.50 -8.93
CA SER A 107 -12.35 -3.36 -7.99
C SER A 107 -12.81 -2.61 -6.74
N ILE A 108 -12.37 -3.08 -5.57
CA ILE A 108 -12.68 -2.48 -4.28
C ILE A 108 -11.37 -2.27 -3.53
N GLY A 109 -11.11 -1.03 -3.13
CA GLY A 109 -9.91 -0.71 -2.36
C GLY A 109 -9.40 0.70 -2.58
N ILE A 110 -8.10 0.86 -2.35
CA ILE A 110 -7.34 2.09 -2.57
C ILE A 110 -6.32 1.75 -3.66
N GLY A 111 -6.30 2.52 -4.74
CA GLY A 111 -5.37 2.31 -5.85
C GLY A 111 -5.39 3.48 -6.82
N GLN A 112 -4.46 3.49 -7.77
CA GLN A 112 -4.37 4.51 -8.81
C GLN A 112 -4.95 3.98 -10.12
N VAL A 113 -5.81 4.75 -10.78
CA VAL A 113 -6.34 4.41 -12.10
C VAL A 113 -5.69 5.30 -13.14
N PHE A 114 -4.91 4.71 -14.04
CA PHE A 114 -4.26 5.43 -15.14
C PHE A 114 -5.17 5.48 -16.36
N TRP A 115 -5.64 6.67 -16.70
CA TRP A 115 -6.39 6.90 -17.93
C TRP A 115 -5.38 7.32 -18.99
N GLY A 116 -4.87 6.34 -19.74
CA GLY A 116 -4.05 6.62 -20.91
C GLY A 116 -4.84 7.44 -21.94
N VAL A 117 -4.23 8.48 -22.49
CA VAL A 117 -4.66 9.13 -23.73
C VAL A 117 -3.62 8.76 -24.79
N THR A 118 -4.07 8.20 -25.90
CA THR A 118 -3.23 7.86 -27.06
C THR A 118 -2.98 9.06 -27.94
#